data_AF-A0A1C4VZC6-F1
#
_entry.id   AF-A0A1C4VZC6-F1
#
_cell.length_a   1.000
_cell.length_b   1.000
_cell.length_c   1.000
_cell.angle_alpha   90.00
_cell.angle_beta   90.00
_cell.angle_gamma   90.00
#
_symmetry.space_group_name_H-M   'P 1'
#
loop_
_entity.id
_entity.type
_entity.pdbx_description
1 polymer ?
#
loop_
_entity_poly.entity_id
_entity_poly.type
_entity_poly.pdbx_seq_one_letter_code
_entity_poly.pdbx_strand_id
1 'polypeptide(L)'
;MDAPAGAAASWLTGPVNEILLIRHGETTWSASHRHTSYTDLDLTPDGERQARALAPLLADRRFARVFSSPRQRATRTAALAGLTVDAIEPDLAEWHYGEYEGRTTAEIQAERPGWTIWTDGGQGGESPEQVGARLDRVLDRAAPLLEQGDVALVGHGHSLRALGARWIGLPPSAGALLRLDTATLSVLGHEHGRRVIRRWNLPAPPTDGDAPDRTTRH
;
A
#
# COMPACT_ATOMS: atom_id res chain seq x y z
N MET A 1 39.57 41.21 -2.71
CA MET A 1 38.76 40.42 -3.67
C MET A 1 38.14 39.31 -2.86
N ASP A 2 36.95 39.58 -2.32
CA ASP A 2 36.17 38.64 -1.52
C ASP A 2 35.56 37.57 -2.43
N ALA A 3 35.77 36.30 -2.10
CA ALA A 3 34.96 35.21 -2.62
C ALA A 3 33.65 35.17 -1.81
N PRO A 4 32.48 35.02 -2.46
CA PRO A 4 31.22 34.98 -1.72
C PRO A 4 31.14 33.66 -0.96
N ALA A 5 30.69 33.77 0.30
CA ALA A 5 30.32 32.65 1.14
C ALA A 5 29.27 31.79 0.40
N GLY A 6 29.67 30.59 -0.01
CA GLY A 6 28.75 29.58 -0.50
C GLY A 6 27.77 29.24 0.61
N ALA A 7 26.49 29.47 0.34
CA ALA A 7 25.39 29.06 1.20
C ALA A 7 25.61 27.61 1.62
N ALA A 8 25.74 27.38 2.94
CA ALA A 8 25.73 26.06 3.51
C ALA A 8 24.47 25.35 3.01
N ALA A 9 24.67 24.30 2.22
CA ALA A 9 23.58 23.59 1.59
C ALA A 9 22.65 23.02 2.67
N SER A 10 21.38 23.39 2.55
CA SER A 10 20.25 23.10 3.43
C SER A 10 19.89 21.60 3.46
N TRP A 11 20.84 20.73 3.81
CA TRP A 11 20.63 19.30 3.97
C TRP A 11 20.32 18.89 5.42
N LEU A 12 20.16 19.85 6.32
CA LEU A 12 19.88 19.62 7.73
C LEU A 12 18.54 20.27 8.10
N THR A 13 17.66 19.43 8.68
CA THR A 13 16.54 19.79 9.57
C THR A 13 15.20 20.26 8.97
N GLY A 14 14.55 19.41 8.19
CA GLY A 14 13.08 19.32 8.19
C GLY A 14 12.64 17.88 8.47
N PRO A 15 11.54 17.61 9.21
CA PRO A 15 10.98 16.27 9.23
C PRO A 15 10.64 15.87 7.80
N VAL A 16 11.23 14.76 7.32
CA VAL A 16 10.93 14.23 6.00
C VAL A 16 9.56 13.58 6.09
N ASN A 17 8.53 14.26 5.58
CA ASN A 17 7.19 13.69 5.48
C ASN A 17 7.24 12.40 4.65
N GLU A 18 6.31 11.50 4.93
CA GLU A 18 6.33 10.13 4.47
C GLU A 18 5.10 9.82 3.61
N ILE A 19 5.25 8.85 2.70
CA ILE A 19 4.09 8.24 2.03
C ILE A 19 3.74 6.96 2.80
N LEU A 20 2.52 6.91 3.32
CA LEU A 20 1.96 5.79 4.05
C LEU A 20 1.13 4.94 3.09
N LEU A 21 1.50 3.67 2.92
CA LEU A 21 0.72 2.70 2.17
C LEU A 21 -0.16 1.91 3.13
N ILE A 22 -1.47 1.90 2.91
CA ILE A 22 -2.43 1.22 3.77
C ILE A 22 -3.21 0.22 2.93
N ARG A 23 -3.01 -1.08 3.16
CA ARG A 23 -3.82 -2.10 2.50
C ARG A 23 -5.20 -2.16 3.17
N HIS A 24 -6.25 -2.30 2.37
CA HIS A 24 -7.59 -2.53 2.90
C HIS A 24 -7.64 -3.72 3.89
N GLY A 25 -8.61 -3.68 4.81
CA GLY A 25 -8.89 -4.78 5.73
C GLY A 25 -9.39 -6.03 5.02
N GLU A 26 -9.43 -7.16 5.73
CA GLU A 26 -9.87 -8.43 5.16
C GLU A 26 -11.26 -8.36 4.48
N THR A 27 -11.37 -9.03 3.33
CA THR A 27 -12.62 -9.39 2.66
C THR A 27 -12.75 -10.92 2.58
N THR A 28 -13.94 -11.43 2.24
CA THR A 28 -14.16 -12.87 2.06
C THR A 28 -13.20 -13.50 1.04
N TRP A 29 -12.81 -12.74 0.00
CA TRP A 29 -11.87 -13.21 -1.01
C TRP A 29 -10.41 -13.10 -0.59
N SER A 30 -10.01 -12.07 0.16
CA SER A 30 -8.64 -12.05 0.69
C SER A 30 -8.41 -13.19 1.70
N ALA A 31 -9.42 -13.51 2.52
CA ALA A 31 -9.37 -14.62 3.48
C ALA A 31 -9.24 -15.99 2.80
N SER A 32 -9.86 -16.14 1.61
CA SER A 32 -9.80 -17.36 0.80
C SER A 32 -8.73 -17.33 -0.29
N HIS A 33 -7.81 -16.36 -0.24
CA HIS A 33 -6.70 -16.17 -1.19
C HIS A 33 -7.14 -16.04 -2.67
N ARG A 34 -8.33 -15.50 -2.91
CA ARG A 34 -8.84 -15.18 -4.23
C ARG A 34 -8.39 -13.79 -4.66
N HIS A 35 -7.98 -13.69 -5.91
CA HIS A 35 -7.57 -12.43 -6.53
C HIS A 35 -8.79 -11.51 -6.69
N THR A 36 -8.72 -10.30 -6.15
CA THR A 36 -9.85 -9.33 -6.17
C THR A 36 -9.39 -8.01 -6.76
N SER A 37 -9.61 -7.81 -8.06
CA SER A 37 -9.41 -6.52 -8.73
C SER A 37 -10.62 -5.62 -8.51
N TYR A 38 -11.63 -5.79 -9.34
CA TYR A 38 -12.70 -4.82 -9.52
C TYR A 38 -13.99 -5.23 -8.86
N THR A 39 -14.20 -6.52 -8.54
CA THR A 39 -15.31 -6.96 -7.71
C THR A 39 -15.28 -6.16 -6.41
N ASP A 40 -16.38 -5.47 -6.10
CA ASP A 40 -16.46 -4.64 -4.91
C ASP A 40 -17.09 -5.46 -3.77
N LEU A 41 -16.24 -5.82 -2.82
CA LEU A 41 -16.61 -6.65 -1.68
C LEU A 41 -16.58 -5.81 -0.41
N ASP A 42 -17.50 -6.11 0.48
CA ASP A 42 -17.45 -5.61 1.85
C ASP A 42 -16.25 -6.17 2.61
N LEU A 43 -15.84 -5.42 3.63
CA LEU A 43 -14.96 -5.95 4.66
C LEU A 43 -15.68 -7.03 5.46
N THR A 44 -14.94 -8.05 5.90
CA THR A 44 -15.45 -8.98 6.91
C THR A 44 -15.54 -8.25 8.27
N PRO A 45 -16.27 -8.80 9.26
CA PRO A 45 -16.21 -8.28 10.63
C PRO A 45 -14.78 -8.23 11.19
N ASP A 46 -13.92 -9.19 10.81
CA ASP A 46 -12.50 -9.16 11.18
C ASP A 46 -11.76 -8.04 10.43
N GLY A 47 -11.97 -7.90 9.13
CA GLY A 47 -11.40 -6.81 8.34
C GLY A 47 -11.76 -5.42 8.87
N GLU A 48 -13.00 -5.23 9.36
CA GLU A 48 -13.36 -3.98 10.03
C GLU A 48 -12.64 -3.80 11.38
N ARG A 49 -12.46 -4.87 12.17
CA ARG A 49 -11.67 -4.79 13.43
C ARG A 49 -10.23 -4.42 13.13
N GLN A 50 -9.60 -5.10 12.17
CA GLN A 50 -8.23 -4.81 11.75
C GLN A 50 -8.09 -3.36 11.27
N ALA A 51 -9.05 -2.85 10.47
CA ALA A 51 -9.04 -1.48 9.98
C ALA A 51 -9.11 -0.44 11.12
N ARG A 52 -9.97 -0.66 12.13
CA ARG A 52 -10.03 0.23 13.31
C ARG A 52 -8.74 0.22 14.12
N ALA A 53 -8.07 -0.93 14.20
CA ALA A 53 -6.83 -1.08 14.94
C ALA A 53 -5.67 -0.27 14.32
N LEU A 54 -5.79 0.22 13.07
CA LEU A 54 -4.82 1.13 12.47
C LEU A 54 -4.89 2.56 13.03
N ALA A 55 -6.02 2.98 13.61
CA ALA A 55 -6.24 4.37 14.01
C ALA A 55 -5.15 4.94 14.95
N PRO A 56 -4.66 4.21 15.98
CA PRO A 56 -3.59 4.71 16.85
C PRO A 56 -2.28 4.99 16.10
N LEU A 57 -1.97 4.27 15.02
CA LEU A 57 -0.76 4.50 14.21
C LEU A 57 -0.85 5.77 13.36
N LEU A 58 -2.06 6.27 13.14
CA LEU A 58 -2.37 7.36 12.23
C LEU A 58 -2.78 8.65 12.96
N ALA A 59 -3.18 8.56 14.23
CA ALA A 59 -3.76 9.66 14.99
C ALA A 59 -2.85 10.90 15.11
N ASP A 60 -1.54 10.71 15.28
CA ASP A 60 -0.58 11.81 15.46
C ASP A 60 0.05 12.27 14.14
N ARG A 61 -0.40 11.73 13.00
CA ARG A 61 0.14 12.08 11.68
C ARG A 61 -0.59 13.30 11.12
N ARG A 62 0.17 14.23 10.57
CA ARG A 62 -0.36 15.36 9.81
C ARG A 62 -0.32 15.03 8.31
N PHE A 63 -1.48 14.70 7.76
CA PHE A 63 -1.61 14.43 6.32
C PHE A 63 -1.78 15.73 5.53
N ALA A 64 -0.97 15.90 4.49
CA ALA A 64 -1.27 16.82 3.40
C ALA A 64 -2.41 16.28 2.53
N ARG A 65 -2.46 14.95 2.38
CA ARG A 65 -3.46 14.29 1.54
C ARG A 65 -3.69 12.85 1.92
N VAL A 66 -4.95 12.42 1.83
CA VAL A 66 -5.38 11.03 1.90
C VAL A 66 -6.05 10.66 0.59
N PHE A 67 -5.40 9.78 -0.18
CA PHE A 67 -5.97 9.17 -1.37
C PHE A 67 -6.48 7.77 -1.06
N SER A 68 -7.62 7.42 -1.65
CA SER A 68 -8.14 6.06 -1.62
C SER A 68 -8.37 5.53 -3.02
N SER A 69 -8.14 4.24 -3.19
CA SER A 69 -8.71 3.48 -4.30
C SER A 69 -10.23 3.64 -4.36
N PRO A 70 -10.85 3.55 -5.55
CA PRO A 70 -12.31 3.63 -5.71
C PRO A 70 -13.11 2.45 -5.14
N ARG A 71 -12.46 1.40 -4.63
CA ARG A 71 -13.17 0.23 -4.05
C ARG A 71 -13.69 0.54 -2.65
N GLN A 72 -14.90 0.10 -2.33
CA GLN A 72 -15.53 0.34 -1.04
C GLN A 72 -14.71 -0.22 0.13
N ARG A 73 -14.05 -1.37 -0.05
CA ARG A 73 -13.15 -1.94 0.97
C ARG A 73 -12.00 -1.00 1.35
N ALA A 74 -11.47 -0.23 0.40
CA ALA A 74 -10.40 0.72 0.66
C ALA A 74 -10.94 1.98 1.37
N THR A 75 -12.01 2.59 0.85
CA THR A 75 -12.61 3.78 1.46
C THR A 75 -13.17 3.50 2.86
N ARG A 76 -13.79 2.32 3.05
CA ARG A 76 -14.26 1.85 4.36
C ARG A 76 -13.11 1.64 5.32
N THR A 77 -11.98 1.06 4.87
CA THR A 77 -10.78 0.92 5.70
C THR A 77 -10.26 2.28 6.14
N ALA A 78 -10.16 3.26 5.23
CA ALA A 78 -9.73 4.61 5.55
C ALA A 78 -10.60 5.24 6.64
N ALA A 79 -11.93 5.18 6.47
CA ALA A 79 -12.88 5.73 7.43
C ALA A 79 -12.77 5.06 8.81
N LEU A 80 -12.67 3.74 8.85
CA LEU A 80 -12.52 2.99 10.10
C LEU A 80 -11.18 3.26 10.80
N ALA A 81 -10.13 3.53 10.03
CA ALA A 81 -8.81 3.89 10.53
C ALA A 81 -8.72 5.37 10.98
N GLY A 82 -9.84 6.11 10.97
CA GLY A 82 -9.90 7.51 11.40
C GLY A 82 -9.40 8.51 10.36
N LEU A 83 -9.26 8.11 9.10
CA LEU A 83 -8.84 9.00 8.01
C LEU A 83 -10.05 9.58 7.27
N THR A 84 -9.95 10.86 6.93
CA THR A 84 -10.85 11.50 5.96
C THR A 84 -10.21 11.41 4.58
N VAL A 85 -10.89 10.74 3.64
CA VAL A 85 -10.40 10.63 2.25
C VAL A 85 -10.64 11.96 1.53
N ASP A 86 -9.55 12.60 1.07
CA ASP A 86 -9.62 13.86 0.33
C ASP A 86 -9.96 13.66 -1.14
N ALA A 87 -9.49 12.56 -1.73
CA ALA A 87 -9.69 12.25 -3.13
C ALA A 87 -9.70 10.76 -3.40
N ILE A 88 -10.59 10.35 -4.31
CA ILE A 88 -10.54 9.03 -4.93
C ILE A 88 -9.50 9.09 -6.06
N GLU A 89 -8.52 8.19 -6.00
CA GLU A 89 -7.47 8.04 -7.00
C GLU A 89 -7.71 6.73 -7.76
N PRO A 90 -8.24 6.78 -9.00
CA PRO A 90 -8.47 5.58 -9.80
C PRO A 90 -7.21 4.76 -10.04
N ASP A 91 -6.03 5.41 -10.12
CA ASP A 91 -4.77 4.73 -10.34
C ASP A 91 -4.30 3.92 -9.11
N LEU A 92 -4.97 4.04 -7.94
CA LEU A 92 -4.77 3.18 -6.75
C LEU A 92 -5.59 1.88 -6.78
N ALA A 93 -6.36 1.61 -7.83
CA ALA A 93 -7.02 0.31 -8.01
C ALA A 93 -6.02 -0.86 -7.89
N GLU A 94 -6.52 -2.03 -7.51
CA GLU A 94 -5.71 -3.26 -7.54
C GLU A 94 -5.26 -3.55 -8.98
N TRP A 95 -4.26 -4.42 -9.12
CA TRP A 95 -3.90 -4.98 -10.41
C TRP A 95 -5.10 -5.61 -11.10
N HIS A 96 -5.37 -5.24 -12.36
CA HIS A 96 -6.45 -5.82 -13.14
C HIS A 96 -6.16 -7.28 -13.51
N TYR A 97 -6.78 -8.22 -12.81
CA TYR A 97 -6.60 -9.66 -13.05
C TYR A 97 -7.29 -10.20 -14.31
N GLY A 98 -8.22 -9.43 -14.90
CA GLY A 98 -8.96 -9.85 -16.08
C GLY A 98 -9.74 -11.13 -15.84
N GLU A 99 -9.51 -12.15 -16.67
CA GLU A 99 -10.16 -13.47 -16.56
C GLU A 99 -9.81 -14.22 -15.26
N TYR A 100 -8.82 -13.75 -14.50
CA TYR A 100 -8.44 -14.34 -13.21
C TYR A 100 -9.12 -13.72 -11.99
N GLU A 101 -10.05 -12.80 -12.18
CA GLU A 101 -10.87 -12.25 -11.10
C GLU A 101 -11.59 -13.37 -10.31
N GLY A 102 -11.44 -13.36 -8.99
CA GLY A 102 -12.08 -14.32 -8.09
C GLY A 102 -11.44 -15.71 -8.05
N ARG A 103 -10.39 -15.95 -8.83
CA ARG A 103 -9.63 -17.20 -8.82
C ARG A 103 -8.50 -17.14 -7.81
N THR A 104 -8.10 -18.30 -7.32
CA THR A 104 -6.90 -18.48 -6.51
C THR A 104 -5.68 -18.70 -7.39
N THR A 105 -4.48 -18.45 -6.86
CA THR A 105 -3.23 -18.75 -7.58
C THR A 105 -3.12 -20.25 -7.92
N ALA A 106 -3.60 -21.15 -7.06
CA ALA A 106 -3.56 -22.58 -7.30
C ALA A 106 -4.43 -23.01 -8.49
N GLU A 107 -5.64 -22.46 -8.63
CA GLU A 107 -6.51 -22.72 -9.76
C GLU A 107 -5.89 -22.24 -11.08
N ILE A 108 -5.24 -21.06 -11.07
CA ILE A 108 -4.60 -20.51 -12.27
C ILE A 108 -3.37 -21.34 -12.66
N GLN A 109 -2.55 -21.74 -11.68
CA GLN A 109 -1.36 -22.56 -11.88
C GLN A 109 -1.69 -23.98 -12.41
N ALA A 110 -2.86 -24.53 -12.06
CA ALA A 110 -3.30 -25.82 -12.57
C ALA A 110 -3.54 -25.79 -14.09
N GLU A 111 -4.00 -24.66 -14.63
CA GLU A 111 -4.22 -24.46 -16.07
C GLU A 111 -2.98 -23.87 -16.78
N ARG A 112 -2.22 -23.04 -16.08
CA ARG A 112 -1.03 -22.35 -16.59
C ARG A 112 0.14 -22.50 -15.61
N PRO A 113 0.83 -23.65 -15.60
CA PRO A 113 1.98 -23.87 -14.75
C PRO A 113 3.06 -22.81 -14.97
N GLY A 114 3.58 -22.26 -13.88
CA GLY A 114 4.59 -21.20 -13.88
C GLY A 114 4.02 -19.78 -13.92
N TRP A 115 2.71 -19.60 -14.11
CA TRP A 115 2.11 -18.26 -14.14
C TRP A 115 2.33 -17.49 -12.84
N THR A 116 2.75 -16.24 -12.95
CA THR A 116 2.65 -15.29 -11.85
C THR A 116 2.13 -13.95 -12.34
N ILE A 117 1.36 -13.26 -11.49
CA ILE A 117 0.92 -11.89 -11.79
C ILE A 117 2.10 -10.94 -12.08
N TRP A 118 3.25 -11.18 -11.46
CA TRP A 118 4.43 -10.32 -11.50
C TRP A 118 5.20 -10.39 -12.82
N THR A 119 5.10 -11.51 -13.53
CA THR A 119 5.79 -11.77 -14.81
C THR A 119 4.83 -11.77 -15.98
N ASP A 120 3.66 -12.36 -15.81
CA ASP A 120 2.72 -12.65 -16.90
C ASP A 120 1.54 -11.67 -16.93
N GLY A 121 1.28 -10.96 -15.83
CA GLY A 121 0.10 -10.10 -15.69
C GLY A 121 -1.22 -10.89 -15.59
N GLY A 122 -2.32 -10.15 -15.68
CA GLY A 122 -3.67 -10.73 -15.75
C GLY A 122 -4.07 -11.02 -17.18
N GLN A 123 -4.59 -12.21 -17.48
CA GLN A 123 -5.11 -12.53 -18.81
C GLN A 123 -6.32 -11.64 -19.14
N GLY A 124 -6.26 -10.87 -20.23
CA GLY A 124 -7.26 -9.85 -20.54
C GLY A 124 -7.28 -8.68 -19.54
N GLY A 125 -6.24 -8.54 -18.73
CA GLY A 125 -6.06 -7.48 -17.74
C GLY A 125 -4.78 -6.69 -17.95
N GLU A 126 -4.14 -6.28 -16.85
CA GLU A 126 -2.92 -5.47 -16.89
C GLU A 126 -1.66 -6.33 -16.93
N SER A 127 -0.69 -5.92 -17.75
CA SER A 127 0.70 -6.37 -17.68
C SER A 127 1.46 -5.71 -16.52
N PRO A 128 2.60 -6.26 -16.08
CA PRO A 128 3.48 -5.62 -15.10
C PRO A 128 3.87 -4.19 -15.47
N GLU A 129 4.14 -3.91 -16.74
CA GLU A 129 4.52 -2.60 -17.24
C GLU A 129 3.36 -1.60 -17.15
N GLN A 130 2.14 -2.04 -17.46
CA GLN A 130 0.95 -1.20 -17.39
C GLN A 130 0.62 -0.79 -15.96
N VAL A 131 0.65 -1.74 -15.01
CA VAL A 131 0.45 -1.42 -13.59
C VAL A 131 1.59 -0.55 -13.06
N GLY A 132 2.84 -0.79 -13.49
CA GLY A 132 3.99 0.04 -13.13
C GLY A 132 3.80 1.50 -13.56
N ALA A 133 3.51 1.72 -14.84
CA ALA A 133 3.26 3.06 -15.38
C ALA A 133 2.04 3.75 -14.74
N ARG A 134 1.03 2.98 -14.34
CA ARG A 134 -0.12 3.48 -13.58
C ARG A 134 0.27 3.97 -12.19
N LEU A 135 1.04 3.18 -11.46
CA LEU A 135 1.46 3.52 -10.11
C LEU A 135 2.52 4.63 -10.09
N ASP A 136 3.32 4.77 -11.14
CA ASP A 136 4.22 5.91 -11.31
C ASP A 136 3.43 7.23 -11.33
N ARG A 137 2.26 7.29 -11.99
CA ARG A 137 1.38 8.48 -11.94
C ARG A 137 0.88 8.80 -10.53
N VAL A 138 0.61 7.78 -9.71
CA VAL A 138 0.24 7.98 -8.30
C VAL A 138 1.41 8.60 -7.54
N LEU A 139 2.63 8.10 -7.74
CA LEU A 139 3.83 8.64 -7.10
C LEU A 139 4.13 10.07 -7.56
N ASP A 140 3.93 10.39 -8.83
CA ASP A 140 4.12 11.75 -9.37
C ASP A 140 3.15 12.76 -8.76
N ARG A 141 1.93 12.32 -8.39
CA ARG A 141 0.96 13.16 -7.67
C ARG A 141 1.26 13.24 -6.17
N ALA A 142 1.68 12.13 -5.56
CA ALA A 142 1.89 12.05 -4.12
C ALA A 142 3.20 12.72 -3.66
N ALA A 143 4.31 12.51 -4.38
CA ALA A 143 5.63 12.93 -3.93
C ALA A 143 5.77 14.45 -3.72
N PRO A 144 5.24 15.34 -4.59
CA PRO A 144 5.30 16.78 -4.37
C PRO A 144 4.53 17.24 -3.12
N LEU A 145 3.51 16.50 -2.69
CA LEU A 145 2.70 16.85 -1.52
C LEU A 145 3.44 16.62 -0.20
N LEU A 146 4.57 15.89 -0.22
CA LEU A 146 5.44 15.70 0.94
C LEU A 146 6.08 17.01 1.41
N GLU A 147 6.03 18.10 0.65
CA GLU A 147 6.42 19.43 1.14
C GLU A 147 5.42 20.00 2.16
N GLN A 148 4.20 19.46 2.21
CA GLN A 148 3.08 20.00 3.00
C GLN A 148 2.69 19.11 4.20
N GLY A 149 3.08 17.83 4.19
CA GLY A 149 2.71 16.84 5.20
C GLY A 149 2.80 15.41 4.66
N ASP A 150 2.44 14.43 5.49
CA ASP A 150 2.38 13.02 5.07
C ASP A 150 1.32 12.79 3.99
N VAL A 151 1.49 11.74 3.18
CA VAL A 151 0.48 11.32 2.20
C VAL A 151 0.06 9.89 2.48
N ALA A 152 -1.23 9.65 2.73
CA ALA A 152 -1.78 8.30 2.83
C ALA A 152 -2.30 7.81 1.47
N LEU A 153 -1.92 6.60 1.09
CA LEU A 153 -2.39 5.88 -0.08
C LEU A 153 -3.09 4.60 0.37
N VAL A 154 -4.42 4.59 0.36
CA VAL A 154 -5.24 3.46 0.78
C VAL A 154 -5.61 2.61 -0.44
N GLY A 155 -5.15 1.35 -0.47
CA GLY A 155 -5.19 0.52 -1.66
C GLY A 155 -5.16 -0.98 -1.38
N HIS A 156 -4.52 -1.73 -2.27
CA HIS A 156 -4.65 -3.18 -2.37
C HIS A 156 -3.31 -3.90 -2.31
N GLY A 157 -3.36 -5.23 -2.24
CA GLY A 157 -2.19 -6.06 -1.99
C GLY A 157 -1.13 -5.92 -3.06
N HIS A 158 -1.43 -6.27 -4.31
CA HIS A 158 -0.40 -6.30 -5.34
C HIS A 158 -0.03 -4.92 -5.87
N SER A 159 -1.01 -4.02 -6.00
CA SER A 159 -0.74 -2.65 -6.45
C SER A 159 0.16 -1.89 -5.48
N LEU A 160 -0.05 -1.97 -4.15
CA LEU A 160 0.82 -1.29 -3.18
C LEU A 160 2.22 -1.92 -3.08
N ARG A 161 2.33 -3.25 -3.29
CA ARG A 161 3.62 -3.94 -3.40
C ARG A 161 4.43 -3.46 -4.61
N ALA A 162 3.78 -3.38 -5.78
CA ALA A 162 4.37 -2.82 -6.97
C ALA A 162 4.75 -1.34 -6.76
N LEU A 163 3.88 -0.54 -6.15
CA LEU A 163 4.15 0.88 -5.86
C LEU A 163 5.36 1.05 -4.94
N GLY A 164 5.50 0.22 -3.91
CA GLY A 164 6.68 0.19 -3.04
C GLY A 164 7.96 -0.12 -3.79
N ALA A 165 7.93 -1.07 -4.73
CA ALA A 165 9.07 -1.38 -5.60
C ALA A 165 9.40 -0.20 -6.55
N ARG A 166 8.39 0.40 -7.18
CA ARG A 166 8.53 1.58 -8.05
C ARG A 166 9.15 2.76 -7.30
N TRP A 167 8.72 3.00 -6.06
CA TRP A 167 9.27 4.07 -5.21
C TRP A 167 10.79 4.00 -5.09
N ILE A 168 11.34 2.81 -4.85
CA ILE A 168 12.78 2.59 -4.69
C ILE A 168 13.53 2.35 -6.02
N GLY A 169 12.87 2.61 -7.15
CA GLY A 169 13.49 2.52 -8.48
C GLY A 169 13.60 1.11 -9.05
N LEU A 170 12.89 0.13 -8.48
CA LEU A 170 12.84 -1.24 -8.98
C LEU A 170 11.69 -1.43 -9.99
N PRO A 171 11.75 -2.47 -10.85
CA PRO A 171 10.61 -2.83 -11.69
C PRO A 171 9.41 -3.27 -10.82
N PRO A 172 8.16 -3.13 -11.31
CA PRO A 172 6.95 -3.50 -10.57
C PRO A 172 6.93 -4.98 -10.18
N SER A 173 7.57 -5.84 -10.97
CA SER A 173 7.74 -7.28 -10.68
C SER A 173 8.50 -7.55 -9.37
N ALA A 174 9.38 -6.64 -8.93
CA ALA A 174 10.06 -6.76 -7.64
C ALA A 174 9.09 -6.67 -6.45
N GLY A 175 7.85 -6.20 -6.66
CA GLY A 175 6.77 -6.31 -5.69
C GLY A 175 6.53 -7.74 -5.21
N ALA A 176 6.89 -8.77 -6.02
CA ALA A 176 6.88 -10.18 -5.64
C ALA A 176 7.66 -10.49 -4.36
N LEU A 177 8.68 -9.69 -4.03
CA LEU A 177 9.55 -9.86 -2.86
C LEU A 177 9.01 -9.19 -1.60
N LEU A 178 7.96 -8.38 -1.72
CA LEU A 178 7.45 -7.53 -0.65
C LEU A 178 6.10 -8.06 -0.14
N ARG A 179 6.03 -8.97 0.83
CA ARG A 179 4.74 -9.45 1.37
C ARG A 179 3.95 -8.30 2.02
N LEU A 180 2.65 -8.18 1.75
CA LEU A 180 1.78 -7.16 2.37
C LEU A 180 0.46 -7.80 2.81
N ASP A 181 0.22 -7.89 4.12
CA ASP A 181 -0.97 -8.47 4.74
C ASP A 181 -2.11 -7.43 4.83
N THR A 182 -3.37 -7.87 5.01
CA THR A 182 -4.54 -6.97 5.09
C THR A 182 -4.46 -6.06 6.30
N ALA A 183 -4.98 -4.83 6.17
CA ALA A 183 -4.96 -3.81 7.22
C ALA A 183 -3.58 -3.64 7.89
N THR A 184 -2.53 -3.62 7.06
CA THR A 184 -1.17 -3.26 7.48
C THR A 184 -0.76 -1.94 6.88
N LEU A 185 0.25 -1.33 7.51
CA LEU A 185 0.83 -0.05 7.12
C LEU A 185 2.28 -0.23 6.67
N SER A 186 2.67 0.44 5.60
CA SER A 186 4.05 0.56 5.16
C SER A 186 4.42 2.03 4.98
N VAL A 187 5.70 2.36 5.13
CA VAL A 187 6.19 3.73 5.13
C VAL A 187 7.30 3.87 4.10
N LEU A 188 7.06 4.73 3.12
CA LEU A 188 8.02 5.15 2.12
C LEU A 188 8.56 6.53 2.50
N GLY A 189 9.86 6.75 2.32
CA GLY A 189 10.47 8.03 2.62
C GLY A 189 11.80 8.22 1.92
N HIS A 190 12.60 9.15 2.44
CA HIS A 190 13.96 9.41 1.95
C HIS A 190 14.99 9.23 3.05
N GLU A 191 16.18 8.79 2.66
CA GLU A 191 17.38 8.74 3.49
C GLU A 191 18.55 9.30 2.69
N HIS A 192 19.18 10.38 3.19
CA HIS A 192 20.23 11.12 2.48
C HIS A 192 19.85 11.47 1.03
N GLY A 193 18.60 11.91 0.81
CA GLY A 193 18.06 12.25 -0.51
C GLY A 193 17.66 11.05 -1.39
N ARG A 194 17.92 9.81 -0.95
CA ARG A 194 17.54 8.59 -1.68
C ARG A 194 16.19 8.06 -1.23
N ARG A 195 15.34 7.67 -2.17
CA ARG A 195 14.06 6.98 -1.88
C ARG A 195 14.32 5.61 -1.24
N VAL A 196 13.65 5.34 -0.12
CA VAL A 196 13.77 4.09 0.66
C VAL A 196 12.39 3.63 1.18
N ILE A 197 12.28 2.34 1.48
CA ILE A 197 11.20 1.78 2.29
C ILE A 197 11.67 1.83 3.75
N ARG A 198 11.08 2.69 4.58
CA ARG A 198 11.46 2.85 5.98
C ARG A 198 10.86 1.76 6.87
N ARG A 199 9.62 1.36 6.56
CA ARG A 199 8.88 0.30 7.25
C ARG A 199 8.03 -0.44 6.23
N TRP A 200 7.83 -1.74 6.46
CA TRP A 200 7.05 -2.57 5.55
C TRP A 200 6.20 -3.56 6.34
N ASN A 201 4.93 -3.70 5.93
CA ASN A 201 3.98 -4.67 6.47
C ASN A 201 3.84 -4.60 8.01
N LEU A 202 3.75 -3.39 8.57
CA LEU A 202 3.53 -3.20 10.00
C LEU A 202 2.09 -3.58 10.34
N PRO A 203 1.86 -4.56 11.23
CA PRO A 203 0.53 -4.86 11.72
C PRO A 203 0.02 -3.72 12.58
N ALA A 204 -1.31 -3.62 12.71
CA ALA A 204 -1.91 -2.83 13.75
C ALA A 204 -1.39 -3.28 15.14
N PRO A 205 -1.20 -2.35 16.09
CA PRO A 205 -0.87 -2.73 17.45
C PRO A 205 -1.99 -3.62 18.03
N PRO A 206 -1.65 -4.60 18.87
CA PRO A 206 -2.66 -5.40 19.56
C PRO A 206 -3.56 -4.48 20.37
N THR A 207 -4.87 -4.69 20.30
CA THR A 207 -5.83 -4.02 21.18
C THR A 207 -5.79 -4.68 22.56
N ASP A 208 -6.14 -3.94 23.61
CA ASP A 208 -6.30 -4.51 24.95
C ASP A 208 -7.40 -5.59 24.90
N GLY A 209 -6.97 -6.87 24.86
CA GLY A 209 -7.82 -8.03 24.64
C GLY A 209 -7.18 -9.12 23.75
N ASP A 210 -6.22 -8.76 22.89
CA ASP A 210 -5.55 -9.66 21.94
C ASP A 210 -4.13 -10.09 22.38
N ALA A 211 -3.77 -9.85 23.65
CA ALA A 211 -2.48 -10.33 24.17
C ALA A 211 -2.44 -11.87 24.06
N PRO A 212 -1.48 -12.46 23.31
CA PRO A 212 -1.39 -13.90 23.22
C PRO A 212 -1.11 -14.45 24.61
N ASP A 213 -1.93 -15.42 25.03
CA ASP A 213 -1.72 -16.14 26.27
C ASP A 213 -0.30 -16.71 26.29
N ARG A 214 0.55 -16.22 27.19
CA ARG A 214 1.96 -16.59 27.25
C ARG A 214 2.19 -18.01 27.81
N THR A 215 1.15 -18.83 27.93
CA THR A 215 1.16 -20.10 28.67
C THR A 215 1.39 -21.37 27.86
N THR A 216 1.62 -21.29 26.55
CA THR A 216 1.96 -22.50 25.77
C THR A 216 3.19 -22.28 24.90
N ARG A 217 4.36 -22.54 25.49
CA ARG A 217 5.55 -23.00 24.77
C ARG A 217 5.69 -24.50 25.04
N HIS A 218 5.54 -25.31 24.01
CA HIS A 218 6.08 -26.67 23.94
C HIS A 218 7.06 -26.72 22.78
#